data_AF-A0A9W8K3G8-F1
#
_entry.id   AF-A0A9W8K3G8-F1
#
_cell.length_a   1.000
_cell.length_b   1.000
_cell.length_c   1.000
_cell.angle_alpha   90.00
_cell.angle_beta   90.00
_cell.angle_gamma   90.00
#
_symmetry.space_group_name_H-M   'P 1'
#
loop_
_entity.id
_entity.type
_entity.pdbx_description
1 polymer ?
#
loop_
_entity_poly.entity_id
_entity_poly.type
_entity_poly.pdbx_seq_one_letter_code
_entity_poly.pdbx_strand_id
1 'polypeptide(L)'
;MGDPSLLRLVPASCATVPIDWAKVPEASRKFFLESWGTDRSDPDTTKTRPLPATIDDLAKMFNESKFFGYMPPQLYTLLLDISEFGLAAEANARVNGRAPRVGPRFYMKYLCYVWFILFLPGQRDGITGWSAKLHVAASEEEDEPEAANDKAVAEEYDPRLCEEVERRGTITARFMKKVAGWDASTLKGSLHEAQLLEATMELPDDHPAYRAMVQNVMSSLRSMR
;
A
#
# COMPACT_ATOMS: atom_id res chain seq x y z
N MET A 1 -3.10 1.29 -21.03
CA MET A 1 -2.63 1.88 -19.75
C MET A 1 -3.76 1.58 -18.79
N GLY A 2 -3.55 0.61 -17.89
CA GLY A 2 -4.63 0.01 -17.11
C GLY A 2 -5.45 1.03 -16.34
N ASP A 3 -6.76 0.78 -16.27
CA ASP A 3 -7.71 1.59 -15.53
C ASP A 3 -7.27 1.73 -14.05
N PRO A 4 -7.15 2.96 -13.49
CA PRO A 4 -6.88 3.19 -12.07
C PRO A 4 -7.91 2.57 -11.10
N SER A 5 -9.00 1.99 -11.60
CA SER A 5 -10.08 1.38 -10.81
C SER A 5 -9.81 -0.01 -10.20
N LEU A 6 -8.78 -0.75 -10.64
CA LEU A 6 -8.95 -2.21 -10.62
C LEU A 6 -8.83 -2.92 -9.28
N LEU A 7 -8.14 -2.36 -8.28
CA LEU A 7 -8.45 -2.78 -6.91
C LEU A 7 -7.87 -1.82 -5.88
N ARG A 8 -8.74 -1.24 -5.05
CA ARG A 8 -8.41 -0.80 -3.69
C ARG A 8 -9.51 -1.17 -2.73
N LEU A 9 -9.30 -2.22 -1.95
CA LEU A 9 -10.30 -2.69 -0.99
C LEU A 9 -9.88 -2.31 0.41
N VAL A 10 -10.80 -1.65 1.10
CA VAL A 10 -10.71 -1.50 2.54
C VAL A 10 -11.71 -2.48 3.15
N PRO A 11 -11.26 -3.42 3.99
CA PRO A 11 -12.18 -4.28 4.73
C PRO A 11 -13.17 -3.42 5.51
N ALA A 12 -14.44 -3.83 5.57
CA ALA A 12 -15.47 -3.10 6.29
C ALA A 12 -15.10 -2.83 7.76
N SER A 13 -14.32 -3.74 8.38
CA SER A 13 -13.79 -3.59 9.74
C SER A 13 -12.83 -2.41 9.92
N CYS A 14 -12.25 -1.90 8.84
CA CYS A 14 -11.23 -0.85 8.84
C CYS A 14 -11.74 0.45 8.20
N ALA A 15 -12.83 0.40 7.44
CA ALA A 15 -13.30 1.51 6.61
C ALA A 15 -13.48 2.81 7.40
N THR A 16 -14.07 2.73 8.59
CA THR A 16 -14.38 3.89 9.43
C THR A 16 -13.27 4.29 10.39
N VAL A 17 -12.08 3.67 10.30
CA VAL A 17 -10.96 4.01 11.19
C VAL A 17 -10.49 5.44 10.88
N PRO A 18 -10.56 6.38 11.83
CA PRO A 18 -10.24 7.78 11.58
C PRO A 18 -8.73 8.01 11.49
N ILE A 19 -8.35 9.03 10.71
CA ILE A 19 -6.97 9.53 10.62
C ILE A 19 -6.89 10.92 11.26
N ASP A 20 -6.13 11.02 12.34
CA ASP A 20 -5.83 12.26 13.03
C ASP A 20 -4.66 12.99 12.35
N TRP A 21 -4.98 13.70 11.27
CA TRP A 21 -4.01 14.52 10.56
C TRP A 21 -3.41 15.64 11.40
N ALA A 22 -3.99 16.03 12.55
CA ALA A 22 -3.35 17.03 13.41
C ALA A 22 -2.05 16.52 14.02
N LYS A 23 -1.91 15.20 14.19
CA LYS A 23 -0.72 14.53 14.74
C LYS A 23 0.30 14.11 13.69
N VAL A 24 -0.13 13.94 12.44
CA VAL A 24 0.77 13.61 11.32
C VAL A 24 1.75 14.78 11.07
N PRO A 25 3.06 14.52 10.93
CA PRO A 25 4.05 15.55 10.64
C PRO A 25 3.64 16.46 9.46
N GLU A 26 3.92 17.75 9.61
CA GLU A 26 3.56 18.76 8.62
C GLU A 26 4.14 18.47 7.23
N ALA A 27 5.38 17.98 7.16
CA ALA A 27 6.02 17.61 5.90
C ALA A 27 5.22 16.54 5.13
N SER A 28 4.73 15.52 5.82
CA SER A 28 3.95 14.43 5.22
C SER A 28 2.55 14.88 4.82
N ARG A 29 1.93 15.76 5.61
CA ARG A 29 0.68 16.43 5.21
C ARG A 29 0.84 17.27 3.95
N LYS A 30 1.90 18.07 3.90
CA LYS A 30 2.20 18.92 2.74
C LYS A 30 2.44 18.06 1.50
N PHE A 31 3.26 17.03 1.61
CA PHE A 31 3.48 16.06 0.54
C PHE A 31 2.16 15.43 0.06
N PHE A 32 1.28 15.05 0.98
CA PHE A 32 -0.02 14.49 0.63
C PHE A 32 -0.89 15.49 -0.14
N LEU A 33 -0.98 16.74 0.32
CA LEU A 33 -1.79 17.77 -0.32
C LEU A 33 -1.22 18.19 -1.70
N GLU A 34 0.10 18.25 -1.85
CA GLU A 34 0.74 18.54 -3.12
C GLU A 34 0.51 17.43 -4.16
N SER A 35 0.45 16.18 -3.70
CA SER A 35 0.31 15.00 -4.56
C SER A 35 -1.15 14.64 -4.88
N TRP A 36 -2.04 14.72 -3.88
CA TRP A 36 -3.44 14.28 -3.96
C TRP A 36 -4.46 15.34 -3.53
N GLY A 37 -4.01 16.45 -2.95
CA GLY A 37 -4.88 17.53 -2.48
C GLY A 37 -5.35 18.47 -3.58
N THR A 38 -4.97 18.27 -4.84
CA THR A 38 -5.44 19.11 -5.96
C THR A 38 -6.29 18.27 -6.91
N ASP A 39 -7.55 18.66 -7.08
CA ASP A 39 -8.35 18.10 -8.16
C ASP A 39 -7.90 18.69 -9.49
N ARG A 40 -7.41 17.83 -10.38
CA ARG A 40 -6.98 18.23 -11.74
C ARG A 40 -8.04 17.89 -12.80
N SER A 41 -9.25 17.50 -12.39
CA SER A 41 -10.33 17.17 -13.32
C SER A 41 -10.83 18.38 -14.11
N ASP A 42 -10.70 19.59 -13.55
CA ASP A 42 -11.12 20.85 -14.16
C ASP A 42 -9.90 21.77 -14.34
N PRO A 43 -9.47 22.06 -15.59
CA PRO A 43 -8.31 22.91 -15.85
C PRO A 43 -8.50 24.36 -15.39
N ASP A 44 -9.74 24.82 -15.20
CA ASP A 44 -10.06 26.22 -14.86
C ASP A 44 -10.29 26.42 -13.35
N THR A 45 -10.43 25.33 -12.57
CA THR A 45 -10.56 25.41 -11.11
C THR A 45 -9.65 24.45 -10.36
N THR A 46 -8.59 25.00 -9.77
CA THR A 46 -7.76 24.30 -8.78
C THR A 46 -8.56 24.16 -7.47
N LYS A 47 -9.38 23.11 -7.36
CA LYS A 47 -10.08 22.80 -6.11
C LYS A 47 -9.17 21.99 -5.20
N THR A 48 -8.90 22.53 -4.01
CA THR A 48 -8.19 21.79 -2.97
C THR A 48 -9.11 20.73 -2.38
N ARG A 49 -8.71 19.47 -2.50
CA ARG A 49 -9.40 18.34 -1.86
C ARG A 49 -9.07 18.31 -0.36
N PRO A 50 -10.04 17.97 0.49
CA PRO A 50 -9.77 17.80 1.92
C PRO A 50 -8.86 16.59 2.16
N LEU A 51 -8.19 16.59 3.32
CA LEU A 51 -7.50 15.39 3.81
C LEU A 51 -8.53 14.27 4.09
N PRO A 52 -8.20 12.99 3.81
CA PRO A 52 -9.12 11.89 4.00
C PRO A 52 -9.40 11.68 5.48
N ALA A 53 -10.67 11.63 5.88
CA ALA A 53 -11.03 11.50 7.29
C ALA A 53 -10.79 10.09 7.83
N THR A 54 -10.86 9.08 6.96
CA THR A 54 -10.78 7.66 7.33
C THR A 54 -9.81 6.87 6.43
N ILE A 55 -9.51 5.62 6.82
CA ILE A 55 -8.75 4.69 5.97
C ILE A 55 -9.46 4.39 4.66
N ASP A 56 -10.80 4.32 4.65
CA ASP A 56 -11.58 4.20 3.41
C ASP A 56 -11.40 5.40 2.51
N ASP A 57 -11.50 6.61 3.05
CA ASP A 57 -11.27 7.84 2.30
C ASP A 57 -9.83 7.89 1.74
N LEU A 58 -8.84 7.45 2.52
CA LEU A 58 -7.44 7.38 2.07
C LEU A 58 -7.28 6.41 0.90
N ALA A 59 -7.87 5.21 1.00
CA ALA A 59 -7.83 4.23 -0.07
C ALA A 59 -8.55 4.72 -1.33
N LYS A 60 -9.70 5.40 -1.19
CA LYS A 60 -10.42 6.05 -2.29
C LYS A 60 -9.61 7.16 -2.95
N MET A 61 -8.96 8.03 -2.16
CA MET A 61 -8.11 9.08 -2.71
C MET A 61 -6.92 8.51 -3.47
N PHE A 62 -6.34 7.41 -2.98
CA PHE A 62 -5.34 6.71 -3.75
C PHE A 62 -5.94 6.11 -5.03
N ASN A 63 -7.16 5.57 -5.01
CA ASN A 63 -7.88 5.00 -6.16
C ASN A 63 -8.06 6.01 -7.30
N GLU A 64 -8.41 7.25 -6.96
CA GLU A 64 -8.59 8.32 -7.94
C GLU A 64 -7.27 8.82 -8.54
N SER A 65 -6.13 8.44 -7.94
CA SER A 65 -4.79 8.76 -8.45
C SER A 65 -4.20 7.60 -9.23
N LYS A 66 -3.56 7.90 -10.37
CA LYS A 66 -2.73 6.95 -11.14
C LYS A 66 -1.46 6.60 -10.37
N PHE A 67 -1.61 5.89 -9.26
CA PHE A 67 -0.59 5.54 -8.27
C PHE A 67 0.45 4.52 -8.78
N PHE A 68 0.46 4.20 -10.06
CA PHE A 68 1.09 2.99 -10.57
C PHE A 68 2.62 3.01 -10.49
N GLY A 69 3.21 1.90 -10.06
CA GLY A 69 4.61 1.57 -10.32
C GLY A 69 5.48 1.50 -9.08
N TYR A 70 5.47 2.61 -8.37
CA TYR A 70 6.55 2.93 -7.48
C TYR A 70 5.94 3.67 -6.30
N MET A 71 5.99 3.06 -5.12
CA MET A 71 5.79 3.85 -3.91
C MET A 71 7.07 4.64 -3.70
N PRO A 72 7.10 5.95 -3.98
CA PRO A 72 8.31 6.72 -3.75
C PRO A 72 8.60 6.76 -2.24
N PRO A 73 9.86 6.98 -1.82
CA PRO A 73 10.22 7.02 -0.41
C PRO A 73 9.36 7.99 0.44
N GLN A 74 8.90 9.09 -0.15
CA GLN A 74 8.01 10.05 0.49
C GLN A 74 6.63 9.45 0.80
N LEU A 75 6.11 8.59 -0.07
CA LEU A 75 4.85 7.88 0.18
C LEU A 75 5.01 6.83 1.29
N TYR A 76 6.10 6.06 1.30
CA TYR A 76 6.38 5.17 2.44
C TYR A 76 6.51 5.96 3.75
N THR A 77 7.18 7.11 3.72
CA THR A 77 7.32 7.99 4.88
C THR A 77 5.96 8.48 5.37
N LEU A 78 5.08 8.90 4.46
CA LEU A 78 3.70 9.26 4.78
C LEU A 78 2.93 8.10 5.41
N LEU A 79 3.00 6.89 4.84
CA LEU A 79 2.30 5.72 5.37
C LEU A 79 2.82 5.35 6.78
N LEU A 80 4.13 5.44 6.99
CA LEU A 80 4.76 5.25 8.30
C LEU A 80 4.32 6.32 9.32
N ASP A 81 4.23 7.58 8.89
CA ASP A 81 3.76 8.69 9.73
C ASP A 81 2.27 8.56 10.09
N ILE A 82 1.43 8.12 9.15
CA ILE A 82 0.03 7.79 9.42
C ILE A 82 -0.04 6.67 10.45
N SER A 83 0.75 5.61 10.30
CA SER A 83 0.79 4.50 11.26
C SER A 83 1.20 4.95 12.66
N GLU A 84 2.23 5.79 12.76
CA GLU A 84 2.77 6.23 14.05
C GLU A 84 1.88 7.25 14.75
N PHE A 85 1.43 8.26 14.01
CA PHE A 85 0.82 9.46 14.60
C PHE A 85 -0.64 9.65 14.21
N GLY A 86 -1.00 9.31 12.97
CA GLY A 86 -2.34 9.53 12.43
C GLY A 86 -3.38 8.53 12.94
N LEU A 87 -2.96 7.30 13.23
CA LEU A 87 -3.86 6.26 13.73
C LEU A 87 -3.79 6.20 15.25
N ALA A 88 -4.95 6.36 15.90
CA ALA A 88 -5.02 6.27 17.35
C ALA A 88 -4.47 4.91 17.82
N ALA A 89 -3.59 4.91 18.82
CA ALA A 89 -3.21 3.67 19.51
C ALA A 89 -4.46 2.98 20.11
N GLU A 90 -5.52 3.75 20.37
CA GLU A 90 -6.83 3.24 20.77
C GLU A 90 -7.59 2.49 19.69
N ALA A 91 -7.22 2.65 18.41
CA ALA A 91 -7.62 1.72 17.36
C ALA A 91 -7.04 0.32 17.59
N ASN A 92 -6.07 0.15 18.51
CA ASN A 92 -5.63 -1.12 19.09
C ASN A 92 -6.07 -1.28 20.57
N ALA A 93 -6.72 -0.28 21.19
CA ALA A 93 -7.22 -0.39 22.55
C ALA A 93 -8.52 -1.19 22.57
N ARG A 94 -8.61 -1.99 23.62
CA ARG A 94 -9.59 -3.05 23.83
C ARG A 94 -11.03 -2.54 23.75
N VAL A 95 -11.78 -2.92 22.71
CA VAL A 95 -13.25 -2.92 22.78
C VAL A 95 -13.63 -4.17 23.58
N ASN A 96 -14.25 -4.01 24.75
CA ASN A 96 -14.65 -5.11 25.65
C ASN A 96 -13.51 -6.00 26.17
N GLY A 97 -12.34 -5.43 26.47
CA GLY A 97 -11.21 -6.21 27.02
C GLY A 97 -10.42 -7.03 25.98
N ARG A 98 -10.80 -6.99 24.69
CA ARG A 98 -10.05 -7.57 23.57
C ARG A 98 -9.64 -6.47 22.60
N ALA A 99 -8.33 -6.29 22.39
CA ALA A 99 -7.81 -5.40 21.36
C ALA A 99 -8.32 -5.91 20.00
N PRO A 100 -8.69 -5.06 19.03
CA PRO A 100 -8.71 -5.50 17.65
C PRO A 100 -7.31 -6.02 17.35
N ARG A 101 -7.23 -7.31 17.09
CA ARG A 101 -5.93 -8.03 17.03
C ARG A 101 -5.15 -7.69 15.77
N VAL A 102 -5.80 -7.06 14.79
CA VAL A 102 -5.28 -6.79 13.45
C VAL A 102 -5.50 -5.32 13.16
N GLY A 103 -4.42 -4.63 12.78
CA GLY A 103 -4.47 -3.20 12.48
C GLY A 103 -5.28 -2.85 11.23
N PRO A 104 -5.54 -1.55 11.01
CA PRO A 104 -6.18 -1.06 9.80
C PRO A 104 -5.36 -1.46 8.56
N ARG A 105 -6.06 -1.76 7.46
CA ARG A 105 -5.41 -2.25 6.24
C ARG A 105 -6.23 -1.95 5.02
N PHE A 106 -5.56 -1.97 3.88
CA PHE A 106 -6.21 -1.96 2.58
C PHE A 106 -5.37 -2.74 1.57
N TYR A 107 -6.03 -3.16 0.51
CA TYR A 107 -5.44 -3.91 -0.61
C TYR A 107 -5.32 -3.00 -1.81
N MET A 108 -4.37 -3.28 -2.70
CA MET A 108 -4.33 -2.63 -4.00
C MET A 108 -3.79 -3.52 -5.11
N LYS A 109 -4.23 -3.34 -6.35
CA LYS A 109 -3.61 -4.01 -7.50
C LYS A 109 -2.32 -3.28 -7.91
N TYR A 110 -1.25 -4.03 -8.13
CA TYR A 110 -0.06 -3.51 -8.78
C TYR A 110 0.57 -4.57 -9.69
N LEU A 111 0.71 -4.22 -10.98
CA LEU A 111 1.07 -5.17 -12.05
C LEU A 111 0.16 -6.40 -12.01
N CYS A 112 0.75 -7.59 -11.94
CA CYS A 112 0.05 -8.86 -11.86
C CYS A 112 -0.08 -9.35 -10.40
N TYR A 113 -0.16 -8.45 -9.41
CA TYR A 113 -0.17 -8.80 -8.00
C TYR A 113 -1.22 -7.99 -7.23
N VAL A 114 -1.86 -8.64 -6.25
CA VAL A 114 -2.58 -7.92 -5.19
C VAL A 114 -1.59 -7.63 -4.07
N TRP A 115 -1.46 -6.37 -3.71
CA TRP A 115 -0.67 -5.89 -2.58
C TRP A 115 -1.57 -5.60 -1.39
N PHE A 116 -1.02 -5.66 -0.18
CA PHE A 116 -1.68 -5.15 1.01
C PHE A 116 -0.74 -4.27 1.82
N ILE A 117 -1.33 -3.31 2.54
CA ILE A 117 -0.68 -2.58 3.61
C ILE A 117 -1.47 -2.84 4.89
N LEU A 118 -0.80 -3.36 5.91
CA LEU A 118 -1.31 -3.52 7.26
C LEU A 118 -0.57 -2.55 8.18
N PHE A 119 -1.28 -1.54 8.70
CA PHE A 119 -0.74 -0.55 9.61
C PHE A 119 -0.55 -1.12 11.02
N LEU A 120 0.43 -0.58 11.75
CA LEU A 120 0.63 -0.82 13.18
C LEU A 120 0.39 0.48 13.94
N PRO A 121 -0.85 0.81 14.31
CA PRO A 121 -1.17 2.08 14.98
C PRO A 121 -0.31 2.34 16.21
N GLY A 122 0.27 3.54 16.30
CA GLY A 122 1.20 3.94 17.35
C GLY A 122 2.64 3.47 17.15
N GLN A 123 2.94 2.79 16.03
CA GLN A 123 4.29 2.43 15.64
C GLN A 123 4.60 3.01 14.26
N ARG A 124 5.82 3.52 14.11
CA ARG A 124 6.38 3.91 12.81
C ARG A 124 6.71 2.70 11.96
N ASP A 125 5.76 1.81 11.72
CA ASP A 125 5.99 0.59 10.95
C ASP A 125 4.68 0.01 10.41
N GLY A 126 4.79 -0.99 9.55
CA GLY A 126 3.67 -1.70 8.96
C GLY A 126 4.15 -2.96 8.27
N ILE A 127 3.20 -3.79 7.85
CA ILE A 127 3.48 -4.96 7.02
C ILE A 127 2.98 -4.63 5.62
N THR A 128 3.88 -4.78 4.65
CA THR A 128 3.53 -4.82 3.23
C THR A 128 3.61 -6.25 2.76
N GLY A 129 2.79 -6.62 1.78
CA GLY A 129 2.96 -7.91 1.15
C GLY A 129 2.20 -8.00 -0.15
N TRP A 130 2.45 -9.06 -0.89
CA TRP A 130 1.90 -9.26 -2.23
C TRP A 130 1.56 -10.72 -2.49
N SER A 131 0.52 -10.92 -3.29
CA SER A 131 0.01 -12.23 -3.69
C SER A 131 1.01 -12.99 -4.57
N ALA A 132 0.68 -14.23 -4.89
CA ALA A 132 1.27 -14.86 -6.07
C ALA A 132 0.90 -14.06 -7.33
N LYS A 133 1.67 -14.24 -8.40
CA LYS A 133 1.40 -13.62 -9.71
C LYS A 133 0.03 -14.09 -10.21
N LEU A 134 -0.85 -13.15 -10.49
CA LEU A 134 -2.15 -13.37 -11.09
C LEU A 134 -1.97 -13.61 -12.60
N HIS A 135 -2.68 -14.60 -13.13
CA HIS A 135 -2.69 -14.85 -14.57
C HIS A 135 -3.56 -13.81 -15.25
N VAL A 136 -2.92 -12.80 -15.84
CA VAL A 136 -3.60 -11.85 -16.72
C VAL A 136 -3.84 -12.58 -18.04
N ALA A 137 -5.09 -12.92 -18.34
CA ALA A 137 -5.44 -13.41 -19.67
C ALA A 137 -5.15 -12.28 -20.66
N ALA A 138 -4.37 -12.56 -21.72
CA ALA A 138 -4.00 -11.59 -22.73
C ALA A 138 -5.17 -11.28 -23.69
N SER A 139 -6.37 -11.04 -23.16
CA SER A 139 -7.50 -10.53 -23.93
C SER A 139 -7.41 -9.01 -23.96
N GLU A 140 -7.38 -8.45 -25.17
CA GLU A 140 -7.30 -7.00 -25.44
C GLU A 140 -8.58 -6.23 -25.03
N GLU A 141 -9.57 -6.93 -24.49
CA GLU A 141 -10.77 -6.37 -23.86
C GLU A 141 -10.58 -6.43 -22.33
N GLU A 142 -10.00 -5.35 -21.78
CA GLU A 142 -9.85 -5.06 -20.34
C GLU A 142 -11.24 -4.79 -19.72
N ASP A 143 -12.10 -5.80 -19.67
CA ASP A 143 -13.44 -5.66 -19.09
C ASP A 143 -13.49 -6.27 -17.67
N GLU A 144 -14.41 -5.78 -16.86
CA GLU A 144 -14.81 -6.10 -15.47
C GLU A 144 -14.39 -7.44 -14.81
N PRO A 145 -14.35 -8.62 -15.48
CA PRO A 145 -13.87 -9.88 -14.87
C PRO A 145 -12.52 -9.82 -14.14
N GLU A 146 -11.55 -9.02 -14.58
CA GLU A 146 -10.23 -8.99 -13.94
C GLU A 146 -10.28 -8.30 -12.56
N ALA A 147 -11.00 -7.18 -12.45
CA ALA A 147 -11.21 -6.48 -11.18
C ALA A 147 -11.93 -7.37 -10.16
N ALA A 148 -12.94 -8.11 -10.63
CA ALA A 148 -13.71 -9.03 -9.80
C ALA A 148 -12.85 -10.19 -9.27
N ASN A 149 -11.94 -10.73 -10.10
CA ASN A 149 -11.00 -11.76 -9.69
C ASN A 149 -10.00 -11.23 -8.65
N ASP A 150 -9.38 -10.08 -8.91
CA ASP A 150 -8.42 -9.47 -7.98
C ASP A 150 -9.08 -9.16 -6.63
N LYS A 151 -10.35 -8.72 -6.69
CA LYS A 151 -11.18 -8.50 -5.52
C LYS A 151 -11.40 -9.79 -4.73
N ALA A 152 -11.79 -10.86 -5.40
CA ALA A 152 -12.01 -12.15 -4.77
C ALA A 152 -10.74 -12.67 -4.09
N VAL A 153 -9.57 -12.50 -4.72
CA VAL A 153 -8.26 -12.89 -4.15
C VAL A 153 -7.99 -12.15 -2.84
N ALA A 154 -8.24 -10.84 -2.79
CA ALA A 154 -8.06 -10.04 -1.58
C ALA A 154 -9.08 -10.42 -0.48
N GLU A 155 -10.36 -10.59 -0.84
CA GLU A 155 -11.44 -10.96 0.09
C GLU A 155 -11.24 -12.38 0.66
N GLU A 156 -10.69 -13.31 -0.11
CA GLU A 156 -10.33 -14.66 0.38
C GLU A 156 -9.09 -14.63 1.28
N TYR A 157 -8.16 -13.71 1.02
CA TYR A 157 -6.94 -13.57 1.81
C TYR A 157 -7.18 -12.89 3.16
N ASP A 158 -8.07 -11.90 3.21
CA ASP A 158 -8.29 -11.05 4.39
C ASP A 158 -8.61 -11.83 5.69
N PRO A 159 -9.49 -12.85 5.70
CA PRO A 159 -9.75 -13.65 6.89
C PRO A 159 -8.52 -14.45 7.35
N ARG A 160 -7.69 -14.95 6.42
CA ARG A 160 -6.46 -15.71 6.72
C ARG A 160 -5.39 -14.80 7.30
N LEU A 161 -5.22 -13.60 6.73
CA LEU A 161 -4.35 -12.57 7.28
C LEU A 161 -4.77 -12.24 8.72
N CYS A 162 -6.07 -12.01 8.93
CA CYS A 162 -6.61 -11.76 10.25
C CYS A 162 -6.24 -12.90 11.20
N GLU A 163 -6.67 -14.13 10.93
CA GLU A 163 -6.43 -15.28 11.80
C GLU A 163 -4.94 -15.47 12.14
N GLU A 164 -4.04 -15.33 11.16
CA GLU A 164 -2.61 -15.47 11.41
C GLU A 164 -2.04 -14.36 12.30
N VAL A 165 -2.40 -13.11 12.02
CA VAL A 165 -1.98 -11.96 12.84
C VAL A 165 -2.58 -12.05 14.24
N GLU A 166 -3.82 -12.51 14.37
CA GLU A 166 -4.47 -12.75 15.66
C GLU A 166 -3.77 -13.84 16.48
N ARG A 167 -3.39 -14.94 15.82
CA ARG A 167 -2.79 -16.11 16.46
C ARG A 167 -1.34 -15.86 16.87
N ARG A 168 -0.56 -15.19 16.04
CA ARG A 168 0.88 -14.98 16.26
C ARG A 168 1.20 -13.65 16.90
N GLY A 169 0.30 -12.68 16.81
CA GLY A 169 0.57 -11.28 17.12
C GLY A 169 1.34 -10.59 15.98
N THR A 170 1.13 -9.29 15.86
CA THR A 170 1.65 -8.51 14.74
C THR A 170 3.18 -8.36 14.75
N ILE A 171 3.80 -8.42 15.93
CA ILE A 171 5.26 -8.42 16.07
C ILE A 171 5.86 -9.67 15.41
N THR A 172 5.26 -10.85 15.61
CA THR A 172 5.75 -12.07 14.98
C THR A 172 5.50 -12.06 13.48
N ALA A 173 4.32 -11.61 13.03
CA ALA A 173 4.02 -11.49 11.60
C ALA A 173 5.02 -10.59 10.85
N ARG A 174 5.50 -9.52 11.49
CA ARG A 174 6.49 -8.58 10.95
C ARG A 174 7.83 -9.23 10.57
N PHE A 175 8.24 -10.30 11.26
CA PHE A 175 9.50 -10.99 10.99
C PHE A 175 9.36 -12.13 9.98
N MET A 176 8.14 -12.42 9.53
CA MET A 176 7.91 -13.51 8.61
C MET A 176 8.08 -13.03 7.17
N LYS A 177 8.84 -13.81 6.39
CA LYS A 177 8.92 -13.62 4.92
C LYS A 177 7.58 -13.88 4.23
N LYS A 178 6.67 -14.60 4.91
CA LYS A 178 5.32 -14.86 4.44
C LYS A 178 4.29 -14.61 5.52
N VAL A 179 3.19 -13.96 5.17
CA VAL A 179 2.02 -13.77 6.02
C VAL A 179 0.81 -14.31 5.28
N ALA A 180 0.06 -15.21 5.91
CA ALA A 180 -1.08 -15.92 5.33
C ALA A 180 -0.80 -16.55 3.94
N GLY A 181 0.45 -16.99 3.74
CA GLY A 181 0.92 -17.60 2.49
C GLY A 181 1.44 -16.63 1.42
N TRP A 182 1.20 -15.33 1.57
CA TRP A 182 1.70 -14.28 0.69
C TRP A 182 3.09 -13.82 1.11
N ASP A 183 3.90 -13.35 0.16
CA ASP A 183 5.20 -12.78 0.49
C ASP A 183 4.98 -11.43 1.18
N ALA A 184 5.82 -11.16 2.19
CA ALA A 184 5.66 -9.97 3.03
C ALA A 184 7.01 -9.35 3.40
N SER A 185 6.98 -8.05 3.62
CA SER A 185 8.08 -7.24 4.15
C SER A 185 7.52 -6.24 5.17
N THR A 186 8.41 -5.44 5.73
CA THR A 186 8.03 -4.31 6.58
C THR A 186 7.96 -3.03 5.75
N LEU A 187 7.08 -2.09 6.09
CA LEU A 187 7.04 -0.78 5.43
C LEU A 187 8.42 -0.09 5.47
N LYS A 188 9.18 -0.25 6.57
CA LYS A 188 10.56 0.25 6.67
C LYS A 188 11.52 -0.45 5.72
N GLY A 189 11.41 -1.76 5.59
CA GLY A 189 12.22 -2.55 4.65
C GLY A 189 11.96 -2.10 3.22
N SER A 190 10.68 -1.97 2.85
CA SER A 190 10.28 -1.45 1.54
C SER A 190 10.72 -0.01 1.29
N LEU A 191 10.69 0.87 2.32
CA LEU A 191 11.26 2.22 2.23
C LEU A 191 12.77 2.18 1.92
N HIS A 192 13.52 1.34 2.63
CA HIS A 192 14.96 1.21 2.42
C HIS A 192 15.29 0.72 1.01
N GLU A 193 14.55 -0.28 0.53
CA GLU A 193 14.67 -0.78 -0.84
C GLU A 193 14.35 0.32 -1.88
N ALA A 194 13.29 1.10 -1.66
CA ALA A 194 12.93 2.21 -2.54
C ALA A 194 14.01 3.31 -2.56
N GLN A 195 14.54 3.70 -1.41
CA GLN A 195 15.63 4.69 -1.34
C GLN A 195 16.90 4.18 -2.04
N LEU A 196 17.23 2.90 -1.89
CA LEU A 196 18.35 2.28 -2.59
C LEU A 196 18.13 2.26 -4.09
N LEU A 197 16.91 1.95 -4.55
CA LEU A 197 16.55 1.97 -5.96
C LEU A 197 16.68 3.37 -6.54
N GLU A 198 16.13 4.38 -5.88
CA GLU A 198 16.20 5.79 -6.29
C GLU A 198 17.67 6.24 -6.41
N ALA A 199 18.47 6.01 -5.38
CA ALA A 199 19.89 6.34 -5.39
C ALA A 199 20.66 5.60 -6.50
N THR A 200 20.28 4.35 -6.82
CA THR A 200 20.90 3.57 -7.90
C THR A 200 20.52 4.11 -9.28
N MET A 201 19.30 4.61 -9.45
CA MET A 201 18.81 5.19 -10.70
C MET A 201 19.47 6.54 -11.03
N GLU A 202 20.00 7.27 -10.05
CA GLU A 202 20.73 8.51 -10.25
C GLU A 202 22.18 8.30 -10.72
N LEU A 203 22.67 7.05 -10.70
CA LEU A 203 24.02 6.71 -11.13
C LEU A 203 24.13 6.73 -12.67
N PRO A 204 25.33 7.01 -13.21
CA PRO A 204 25.59 6.87 -14.65
C PRO A 204 25.25 5.47 -15.18
N ASP A 205 24.80 5.39 -16.44
CA ASP A 205 24.37 4.13 -17.06
C ASP A 205 25.46 3.05 -17.15
N ASP A 206 26.73 3.45 -17.11
CA ASP A 206 27.89 2.56 -17.10
C ASP A 206 28.27 2.08 -15.69
N HIS A 207 27.68 2.66 -14.65
CA HIS A 207 27.94 2.29 -13.26
C HIS A 207 27.49 0.84 -12.99
N PRO A 208 28.33 0.00 -12.36
CA PRO A 208 28.04 -1.42 -12.19
C PRO A 208 26.75 -1.70 -11.40
N ALA A 209 26.42 -0.88 -10.40
CA ALA A 209 25.16 -1.01 -9.66
C ALA A 209 23.92 -0.74 -10.53
N TYR A 210 23.96 0.31 -11.37
CA TYR A 210 22.89 0.63 -12.31
C TYR A 210 22.70 -0.52 -13.31
N ARG A 211 23.80 -1.00 -13.91
CA ARG A 211 23.75 -2.12 -14.88
C ARG A 211 23.21 -3.39 -14.25
N ALA A 212 23.63 -3.74 -13.03
CA ALA A 212 23.14 -4.92 -12.33
C ALA A 212 21.64 -4.82 -12.03
N MET A 213 21.18 -3.64 -11.59
CA MET A 213 19.76 -3.37 -11.34
C MET A 213 18.93 -3.51 -12.63
N VAL A 214 19.32 -2.84 -13.72
CA VAL A 214 18.61 -2.93 -15.01
C VAL A 214 18.60 -4.37 -15.53
N GLN A 215 19.70 -5.10 -15.40
CA GLN A 215 19.74 -6.52 -15.79
C GLN A 215 18.80 -7.38 -14.95
N ASN A 216 18.71 -7.17 -13.63
CA ASN A 216 17.77 -7.87 -12.76
C ASN A 216 16.30 -7.53 -13.09
N VAL A 217 16.00 -6.25 -13.37
CA VAL A 217 14.66 -5.84 -13.80
C VAL A 217 14.31 -6.47 -15.15
N MET A 218 15.24 -6.45 -16.11
CA MET A 218 15.04 -7.03 -17.44
C MET A 218 14.94 -8.55 -17.41
N SER A 219 15.68 -9.24 -16.53
CA SER A 219 15.56 -10.69 -16.36
C SER A 219 14.22 -11.06 -15.72
N SER A 220 13.75 -10.27 -14.76
CA SER A 220 12.41 -10.39 -14.17
C SER A 220 11.31 -10.16 -15.21
N LEU A 221 11.42 -9.13 -16.05
CA LEU A 221 10.47 -8.88 -17.14
C LEU A 221 10.48 -9.98 -18.21
N ARG A 222 11.63 -10.62 -18.47
CA ARG A 222 11.73 -11.75 -19.40
C ARG A 222 11.11 -13.02 -18.85
N SER A 223 11.22 -13.28 -17.55
CA SER A 223 10.52 -14.40 -16.92
C SER A 223 9.01 -14.16 -16.78
N MET A 224 8.55 -12.93 -17.08
CA MET A 224 7.13 -12.59 -17.10
C MET A 224 6.42 -12.86 -18.43
N ARG A 225 7.15 -13.08 -19.54
CA ARG A 225 6.63 -13.47 -20.86
C ARG A 225 6.69 -14.99 -21.03
#